data_AF-A0A4Q3DDY0-F1
#
_entry.id   AF-A0A4Q3DDY0-F1
#
_cell.length_a   1.000
_cell.length_b   1.000
_cell.length_c   1.000
_cell.angle_alpha   90.00
_cell.angle_beta   90.00
_cell.angle_gamma   90.00
#
_symmetry.space_group_name_H-M   'P 1'
#
loop_
_entity.id
_entity.type
_entity.pdbx_description
1 polymer ?
#
loop_
_entity_poly.entity_id
_entity_poly.type
_entity_poly.pdbx_seq_one_letter_code
_entity_poly.pdbx_strand_id
1 'polypeptide(L)'
;MRSLIQQADPGDRAWRHATLSAEPVRAGDCAGRWRCDLADNKLTWSPPIFVLFGLDPLSHIDRRAVVEMYEPESRMLMEQLRSRAIEERGSFTMEAKIRAADGAVRWMRLTADVACRNGRATQLYGVKQDITPEMIR
;
A
#
# COMPACT_ATOMS: atom_id res chain seq x y z
N MET A 1 26.58 -32.91 4.30
CA MET A 1 26.31 -31.58 3.69
C MET A 1 24.90 -31.16 4.09
N ARG A 2 24.78 -30.14 4.96
CA ARG A 2 23.47 -29.67 5.44
C ARG A 2 22.74 -28.92 4.33
N SER A 3 21.53 -29.38 4.05
CA SER A 3 20.57 -28.75 3.15
C SER A 3 20.26 -27.32 3.63
N LEU A 4 20.59 -26.31 2.81
CA LEU A 4 20.22 -24.92 3.03
C LEU A 4 18.73 -24.78 2.68
N ILE A 5 17.86 -25.01 3.67
CA ILE A 5 16.47 -24.58 3.60
C ILE A 5 16.52 -23.04 3.61
N GLN A 6 16.29 -22.45 2.45
CA GLN A 6 16.13 -21.01 2.27
C GLN A 6 14.90 -20.59 3.08
N GLN A 7 15.13 -20.11 4.31
CA GLN A 7 14.06 -19.57 5.13
C GLN A 7 13.47 -18.36 4.40
N ALA A 8 12.22 -18.49 3.93
CA ALA A 8 11.49 -17.38 3.34
C ALA A 8 11.48 -16.21 4.32
N ASP A 9 11.85 -15.02 3.84
CA ASP A 9 11.86 -13.79 4.63
C ASP A 9 10.46 -13.60 5.26
N PRO A 10 10.33 -13.27 6.56
CA PRO A 10 9.03 -13.01 7.18
C PRO A 10 8.17 -12.01 6.40
N GLY A 11 8.76 -11.07 5.66
CA GLY A 11 8.05 -10.17 4.75
C GLY A 11 7.39 -10.86 3.54
N ASP A 12 8.02 -11.92 3.01
CA ASP A 12 7.50 -12.73 1.91
C ASP A 12 6.41 -13.71 2.41
N ARG A 13 6.52 -14.16 3.67
CA ARG A 13 5.44 -14.89 4.35
C ARG A 13 4.27 -13.96 4.70
N ALA A 14 4.46 -12.71 5.10
CA ALA A 14 3.36 -11.76 5.28
C ALA A 14 2.65 -11.45 3.93
N TRP A 15 3.38 -11.39 2.83
CA TRP A 15 2.79 -11.30 1.49
C TRP A 15 1.89 -12.50 1.13
N ARG A 16 2.36 -13.74 1.43
CA ARG A 16 1.70 -15.03 1.11
C ARG A 16 0.67 -15.53 2.16
N HIS A 17 0.86 -15.19 3.43
CA HIS A 17 0.11 -15.65 4.61
C HIS A 17 -0.47 -14.50 5.44
N ALA A 18 -0.51 -13.25 4.96
CA ALA A 18 -1.48 -12.27 5.47
C ALA A 18 -2.89 -12.72 5.06
N THR A 19 -3.29 -13.82 5.65
CA THR A 19 -4.63 -14.35 5.72
C THR A 19 -5.06 -14.02 7.15
N LEU A 20 -6.00 -13.07 7.27
CA LEU A 20 -6.88 -12.84 8.43
C LEU A 20 -6.19 -12.15 9.63
N SER A 21 -6.14 -10.83 9.70
CA SER A 21 -7.24 -10.01 10.24
C SER A 21 -7.96 -9.14 9.21
N ALA A 22 -8.21 -9.67 8.00
CA ALA A 22 -9.19 -9.07 7.11
C ALA A 22 -10.58 -9.48 7.59
N GLU A 23 -11.31 -8.53 8.19
CA GLU A 23 -12.77 -8.59 8.19
C GLU A 23 -13.25 -8.82 6.74
N PRO A 24 -14.40 -9.50 6.52
CA PRO A 24 -14.86 -9.81 5.18
C PRO A 24 -15.07 -8.52 4.38
N VAL A 25 -14.18 -8.27 3.41
CA VAL A 25 -14.31 -7.26 2.36
C VAL A 25 -15.61 -7.58 1.62
N ARG A 26 -16.60 -6.69 1.73
CA ARG A 26 -17.94 -6.92 1.17
C ARG A 26 -17.92 -6.60 -0.32
N ALA A 27 -18.66 -7.39 -1.09
CA ALA A 27 -18.86 -7.17 -2.51
C ALA A 27 -19.43 -5.75 -2.75
N GLY A 28 -18.59 -4.85 -3.26
CA GLY A 28 -18.76 -3.40 -3.28
C GLY A 28 -17.40 -2.67 -3.20
N ASP A 29 -16.39 -3.35 -2.66
CA ASP A 29 -15.07 -2.82 -2.35
C ASP A 29 -14.04 -3.02 -3.48
N CYS A 30 -13.74 -1.97 -4.25
CA CYS A 30 -12.54 -1.95 -5.12
C CYS A 30 -11.29 -1.78 -4.26
N ALA A 31 -10.94 -2.83 -3.51
CA ALA A 31 -9.76 -2.88 -2.65
C ALA A 31 -8.61 -3.63 -3.32
N GLY A 32 -7.41 -3.06 -3.26
CA GLY A 32 -6.18 -3.67 -3.74
C GLY A 32 -5.10 -3.72 -2.68
N ARG A 33 -4.25 -4.74 -2.73
CA ARG A 33 -3.09 -4.91 -1.85
C ARG A 33 -1.87 -4.23 -2.43
N TRP A 34 -1.06 -3.63 -1.57
CA TRP A 34 0.21 -3.03 -1.94
C TRP A 34 1.31 -3.43 -0.96
N ARG A 35 2.56 -3.37 -1.44
CA ARG A 35 3.75 -3.39 -0.59
C ARG A 35 4.82 -2.45 -1.12
N CYS A 36 5.64 -1.95 -0.23
CA CYS A 36 6.80 -1.12 -0.52
C CYS A 36 8.01 -1.71 0.21
N ASP A 37 9.01 -2.17 -0.54
CA ASP A 37 10.31 -2.53 0.02
C ASP A 37 11.05 -1.27 0.46
N LEU A 38 11.55 -1.23 1.70
CA LEU A 38 12.21 -0.04 2.25
C LEU A 38 13.67 0.09 1.84
N ALA A 39 14.28 -0.98 1.32
CA ALA A 39 15.67 -0.97 0.89
C ALA A 39 15.88 -0.09 -0.36
N ASP A 40 14.93 -0.14 -1.29
CA ASP A 40 15.00 0.52 -2.61
C ASP A 40 13.73 1.31 -2.96
N ASN A 41 12.76 1.40 -2.02
CA ASN A 41 11.44 1.99 -2.24
C ASN A 41 10.61 1.34 -3.36
N LYS A 42 10.90 0.09 -3.72
CA LYS A 42 10.16 -0.63 -4.76
C LYS A 42 8.72 -0.85 -4.34
N LEU A 43 7.80 -0.33 -5.15
CA LEU A 43 6.36 -0.42 -4.93
C LEU A 43 5.76 -1.54 -5.78
N THR A 44 4.98 -2.42 -5.16
CA THR A 44 4.27 -3.51 -5.85
C THR A 44 2.78 -3.43 -5.52
N TRP A 45 1.93 -3.57 -6.54
CA TRP A 45 0.48 -3.49 -6.43
C TRP A 45 -0.23 -4.72 -6.98
N SER A 46 -1.40 -5.00 -6.44
CA SER A 46 -2.40 -5.84 -7.10
C SER A 46 -3.19 -5.05 -8.17
N PRO A 47 -3.82 -5.73 -9.15
CA PRO A 47 -4.52 -5.09 -10.26
C PRO A 47 -5.54 -3.98 -9.90
N PRO A 48 -6.36 -4.09 -8.84
CA PRO A 48 -7.34 -3.05 -8.51
C PRO A 48 -6.73 -1.65 -8.25
N ILE A 49 -5.47 -1.58 -7.79
CA ILE A 49 -4.84 -0.29 -7.51
C ILE A 49 -4.52 0.46 -8.81
N PHE A 50 -4.21 -0.25 -9.90
CA PHE A 50 -3.97 0.39 -11.19
C PHE A 50 -5.24 1.09 -11.70
N VAL A 51 -6.40 0.43 -11.55
CA VAL A 51 -7.70 1.03 -11.87
C VAL A 51 -7.96 2.27 -11.01
N LEU A 52 -7.73 2.20 -9.70
CA LEU A 52 -7.87 3.33 -8.78
C LEU A 52 -6.98 4.52 -9.19
N PHE A 53 -5.76 4.28 -9.65
CA PHE A 53 -4.85 5.34 -10.10
C PHE A 53 -5.04 5.74 -11.57
N GLY A 54 -5.89 5.05 -12.33
CA GLY A 54 -6.10 5.29 -13.76
C GLY A 54 -4.88 4.93 -14.62
N LEU A 55 -4.08 3.96 -14.16
CA LEU A 55 -2.86 3.50 -14.82
C LEU A 55 -3.07 2.15 -15.50
N ASP A 56 -2.28 1.88 -16.55
CA ASP A 56 -2.27 0.56 -17.19
C ASP A 56 -1.60 -0.47 -16.25
N PRO A 57 -2.17 -1.69 -16.06
CA PRO A 57 -1.57 -2.76 -15.24
C PRO A 57 -0.16 -3.20 -15.66
N LEU A 58 0.24 -2.93 -16.90
CA LEU A 58 1.58 -3.19 -17.45
C LEU A 58 2.55 -2.02 -17.20
N SER A 59 2.07 -0.90 -16.66
CA SER A 59 2.91 0.26 -16.36
C SER A 59 3.97 -0.09 -15.32
N HIS A 60 5.19 0.42 -15.54
CA HIS A 60 6.21 0.41 -14.50
C HIS A 60 5.80 1.36 -13.37
N ILE A 61 5.76 0.86 -12.14
CA ILE A 61 5.40 1.66 -10.97
C ILE A 61 6.65 2.33 -10.41
N ASP A 62 6.69 3.66 -10.49
CA ASP A 62 7.63 4.47 -9.73
C ASP A 62 6.93 5.07 -8.50
N ARG A 63 7.50 4.87 -7.31
CA ARG A 63 6.90 5.38 -6.07
C ARG A 63 6.77 6.90 -6.12
N ARG A 64 7.78 7.62 -6.60
CA ARG A 64 7.80 9.08 -6.56
C ARG A 64 6.71 9.64 -7.46
N ALA A 65 6.61 9.15 -8.69
CA ALA A 65 5.57 9.52 -9.65
C ALA A 65 4.17 9.26 -9.09
N VAL A 66 3.96 8.12 -8.40
CA VAL A 66 2.67 7.83 -7.78
C VAL A 66 2.36 8.78 -6.62
N VAL A 67 3.34 9.10 -5.77
CA VAL A 67 3.15 10.03 -4.65
C VAL A 67 2.77 11.43 -5.18
N GLU A 68 3.27 11.80 -6.36
CA GLU A 68 2.89 13.03 -7.06
C GLU A 68 1.40 13.08 -7.50
N MET A 69 0.71 11.93 -7.55
CA MET A 69 -0.73 11.86 -7.84
C MET A 69 -1.62 12.14 -6.61
N TYR A 70 -1.05 12.10 -5.41
CA TYR A 70 -1.77 12.50 -4.19
C TYR A 70 -1.95 14.01 -4.21
N GLU A 71 -3.15 14.49 -3.86
CA GLU A 71 -3.39 15.91 -3.62
C GLU A 71 -2.50 16.40 -2.47
N PRO A 72 -2.07 17.69 -2.45
CA PRO A 72 -1.01 18.16 -1.56
C PRO A 72 -1.18 17.82 -0.08
N GLU A 73 -2.39 18.00 0.46
CA GLU A 73 -2.71 17.71 1.85
C GLU A 73 -2.61 16.20 2.16
N SER A 74 -3.20 15.36 1.29
CA SER A 74 -3.12 13.91 1.41
C SER A 74 -1.70 13.39 1.25
N ARG A 75 -0.88 14.01 0.39
CA ARG A 75 0.54 13.69 0.22
C ARG A 75 1.33 13.96 1.50
N MET A 76 1.16 15.16 2.06
CA MET A 76 1.83 15.55 3.30
C MET A 76 1.50 14.60 4.44
N LEU A 77 0.21 14.31 4.65
CA LEU A 77 -0.24 13.41 5.71
C LEU A 77 0.30 11.98 5.50
N MET A 78 0.28 11.47 4.26
CA MET A 78 0.79 10.13 3.95
C MET A 78 2.29 10.00 4.23
N GLU A 79 3.11 10.98 3.85
CA GLU A 79 4.56 10.94 4.11
C GLU A 79 4.87 11.09 5.61
N GLN A 80 4.10 11.89 6.36
CA GLN A 80 4.22 11.99 7.82
C GLN A 80 3.89 10.65 8.51
N LEU A 81 2.73 10.06 8.19
CA LEU A 81 2.30 8.78 8.76
C LEU A 81 3.23 7.63 8.36
N ARG A 82 3.71 7.62 7.11
CA ARG A 82 4.72 6.66 6.65
C ARG A 82 5.99 6.76 7.48
N SER A 83 6.54 7.95 7.64
CA SER A 83 7.79 8.16 8.37
C SER A 83 7.67 7.68 9.82
N ARG A 84 6.57 8.08 10.47
CA ARG A 84 6.26 7.65 11.84
C ARG A 84 6.10 6.13 11.95
N ALA A 85 5.34 5.51 11.04
CA ALA A 85 5.12 4.06 11.08
C ALA A 85 6.43 3.28 10.91
N ILE A 86 7.35 3.74 10.05
CA ILE A 86 8.67 3.12 9.87
C ILE A 86 9.50 3.20 11.16
N GLU A 87 9.53 4.38 11.79
CA GLU A 87 10.29 4.63 13.02
C GLU A 87 9.74 3.83 14.21
N GLU A 88 8.42 3.88 14.39
CA GLU A 88 7.73 3.21 15.49
C GLU A 88 7.51 1.71 15.23
N ARG A 89 7.73 1.25 13.99
CA ARG A 89 7.38 -0.11 13.52
C ARG A 89 5.90 -0.43 13.72
N GLY A 90 5.08 0.58 13.47
CA GLY A 90 3.64 0.57 13.72
C GLY A 90 2.81 0.44 12.44
N SER A 91 1.57 0.90 12.54
CA SER A 91 0.59 0.88 11.46
C SER A 91 -0.17 2.20 11.39
N PHE A 92 -0.82 2.46 10.26
CA PHE A 92 -1.71 3.60 10.12
C PHE A 92 -2.86 3.32 9.14
N THR A 93 -3.94 4.07 9.33
CA THR A 93 -5.04 4.19 8.38
C THR A 93 -5.28 5.66 8.12
N MET A 94 -5.49 6.03 6.86
CA MET A 94 -5.88 7.38 6.47
C MET A 94 -6.82 7.36 5.27
N GLU A 95 -7.55 8.45 5.09
CA GLU A 95 -8.23 8.74 3.84
C GLU A 95 -7.37 9.70 3.02
N ALA A 96 -7.29 9.44 1.72
CA ALA A 96 -6.41 10.14 0.81
C ALA A 96 -7.16 10.49 -0.46
N LYS A 97 -6.96 11.72 -0.92
CA LYS A 97 -7.47 12.21 -2.19
C LYS A 97 -6.36 12.17 -3.23
N ILE A 98 -6.68 11.67 -4.41
CA ILE A 98 -5.77 11.60 -5.55
C ILE A 98 -6.37 12.25 -6.79
N ARG A 99 -5.48 12.72 -7.66
CA ARG A 99 -5.78 13.03 -9.05
C ARG A 99 -5.24 11.88 -9.90
N ALA A 100 -6.13 11.02 -10.38
CA ALA A 100 -5.80 9.88 -11.20
C ALA A 100 -5.24 10.31 -12.57
N ALA A 101 -4.55 9.40 -13.25
CA ALA A 101 -3.90 9.70 -14.53
C ALA A 101 -4.90 9.99 -15.67
N ASP A 102 -6.13 9.50 -15.56
CA ASP A 102 -7.25 9.85 -16.43
C ASP A 102 -7.89 11.22 -16.09
N GLY A 103 -7.34 11.95 -15.13
CA GLY A 103 -7.79 13.27 -14.68
C GLY A 103 -8.90 13.23 -13.63
N ALA A 104 -9.46 12.06 -13.31
CA ALA A 104 -10.50 11.92 -12.31
C ALA A 104 -9.96 12.20 -10.90
N VAL A 105 -10.78 12.83 -10.06
CA VAL A 105 -10.51 12.97 -8.64
C VAL A 105 -11.14 11.79 -7.91
N ARG A 106 -10.34 11.06 -7.12
CA ARG A 106 -10.79 9.88 -6.39
C ARG A 106 -10.39 9.96 -4.93
N TRP A 107 -11.19 9.32 -4.08
CA TRP A 107 -10.91 9.13 -2.66
C TRP A 107 -10.56 7.68 -2.40
N MET A 108 -9.57 7.46 -1.55
CA MET A 108 -9.21 6.11 -1.11
C MET A 108 -8.96 6.06 0.39
N ARG A 109 -9.27 4.91 0.98
CA ARG A 109 -8.78 4.54 2.31
C ARG A 109 -7.49 3.76 2.14
N LEU A 110 -6.42 4.25 2.74
CA LEU A 110 -5.09 3.65 2.75
C LEU A 110 -4.80 3.08 4.13
N THR A 111 -4.57 1.77 4.21
CA THR A 111 -4.06 1.10 5.39
C THR A 111 -2.62 0.64 5.16
N ALA A 112 -1.81 0.68 6.22
CA ALA A 112 -0.41 0.26 6.18
C ALA A 112 0.03 -0.38 7.50
N ASP A 113 0.78 -1.47 7.42
CA ASP A 113 1.55 -2.09 8.50
C ASP A 113 3.03 -2.18 8.10
N VAL A 114 3.91 -2.31 9.10
CA VAL A 114 5.36 -2.43 8.91
C VAL A 114 5.85 -3.85 9.23
N ALA A 115 6.46 -4.52 8.24
CA ALA A 115 7.18 -5.76 8.48
C ALA A 115 8.60 -5.48 8.98
N CYS A 116 9.01 -6.21 10.03
CA CYS A 116 10.34 -6.07 10.62
C CYS A 116 11.16 -7.36 10.49
N ARG A 117 12.48 -7.19 10.33
CA ARG A 117 13.46 -8.26 10.43
C ARG A 117 14.56 -7.83 11.39
N ASN A 118 14.83 -8.66 12.41
CA ASN A 118 15.81 -8.36 13.46
C ASN A 118 15.58 -6.97 14.11
N GLY A 119 14.32 -6.62 14.37
CA GLY A 119 13.96 -5.34 14.98
C GLY A 119 14.05 -4.12 14.05
N ARG A 120 14.44 -4.29 12.77
CA ARG A 120 14.51 -3.22 11.77
C ARG A 120 13.33 -3.29 10.81
N ALA A 121 12.70 -2.15 10.52
CA ALA A 121 11.68 -2.04 9.48
C ALA A 121 12.28 -2.44 8.11
N THR A 122 11.55 -3.26 7.36
CA THR A 122 12.00 -3.78 6.05
C THR A 122 11.00 -3.51 4.93
N GLN A 123 9.71 -3.50 5.24
CA GLN A 123 8.65 -3.31 4.26
C GLN A 123 7.47 -2.57 4.88
N LEU A 124 6.76 -1.79 4.07
CA LEU A 124 5.36 -1.45 4.34
C LEU A 124 4.46 -2.31 3.47
N TYR A 125 3.29 -2.66 3.97
CA TYR A 125 2.25 -3.33 3.18
C TYR A 125 0.87 -2.98 3.70
N GLY A 126 -0.16 -3.18 2.88
CA GLY A 126 -1.53 -2.95 3.32
C GLY A 126 -2.52 -2.93 2.17
N VAL A 127 -3.59 -2.17 2.33
CA VAL A 127 -4.71 -2.09 1.38
C VAL A 127 -4.95 -0.65 0.94
N LYS A 128 -5.36 -0.48 -0.31
CA LYS A 128 -5.97 0.74 -0.84
C LYS A 128 -7.38 0.38 -1.29
N GLN A 129 -8.38 1.01 -0.69
CA GLN A 129 -9.79 0.83 -1.03
C GLN A 129 -10.31 2.11 -1.66
N ASP A 130 -10.95 2.00 -2.83
CA ASP A 130 -11.69 3.13 -3.40
C ASP A 130 -12.92 3.42 -2.53
N ILE A 131 -12.97 4.62 -1.95
CA ILE A 131 -14.10 5.12 -1.16
C ILE A 131 -14.76 6.33 -1.83
N THR A 132 -14.44 6.59 -3.11
CA THR A 132 -15.10 7.64 -3.90
C THR A 132 -16.63 7.54 -3.86
N PRO A 133 -17.25 6.34 -3.93
CA PRO A 133 -18.70 6.19 -3.80
C PRO A 133 -19.27 6.57 -2.42
N GLU A 134 -18.46 6.52 -1.35
CA GLU A 134 -18.86 6.94 0.00
C GLU A 134 -18.93 8.47 0.12
N MET A 135 -18.07 9.17 -0.63
CA MET A 135 -17.86 10.63 -0.53
C MET A 135 -18.79 11.48 -1.39
N ILE A 136 -19.55 10.87 -2.32
CA ILE A 136 -20.44 11.56 -3.27
C ILE A 136 -21.93 11.45 -2.84
N ARG A 137 -22.20 10.79 -1.71
CA ARG A 137 -23.56 10.63 -1.17
C ARG A 137 -24.09 11.86 -0.45
#